data_AF-A0A174TYW2-F1
#
_entry.id   AF-A0A174TYW2-F1
#
_cell.length_a   1.000
_cell.length_b   1.000
_cell.length_c   1.000
_cell.angle_alpha   90.00
_cell.angle_beta   90.00
_cell.angle_gamma   90.00
#
_symmetry.space_group_name_H-M   'P 1'
#
loop_
_entity.id
_entity.type
_entity.pdbx_description
1 polymer ?
#
loop_
_entity_poly.entity_id
_entity_poly.type
_entity_poly.pdbx_seq_one_letter_code
_entity_poly.pdbx_strand_id
1 'polypeptide(L)'
;MIKRYVSAIALSLALVSGSSAIIASAVEYPNETTTVTATESEKKDAEKKEDESRHHKHKLGKERAAEDIKMLSKAENLKLLSDDDKKALGEINKCLQENNDLSKDQIKKLISLKNKIAKCKLGDKDYEKFKELLKKSKKDCLNDDEKKELDGYLKKIYCK
;
A
#
# COMPACT_ATOMS: atom_id res chain seq x y z
N MET A 1 -0.38 -48.98 -19.27
CA MET A 1 0.98 -48.45 -19.46
C MET A 1 0.86 -47.08 -20.10
N ILE A 2 1.29 -46.01 -19.43
CA ILE A 2 1.90 -44.77 -19.97
C ILE A 2 2.28 -43.90 -18.76
N LYS A 3 3.42 -43.22 -18.92
CA LYS A 3 4.46 -42.95 -17.93
C LYS A 3 4.15 -41.78 -16.98
N ARG A 4 4.57 -41.95 -15.73
CA ARG A 4 4.70 -40.93 -14.69
C ARG A 4 5.72 -39.86 -15.11
N TYR A 5 5.41 -38.59 -14.91
CA TYR A 5 6.41 -37.52 -14.82
C TYR A 5 6.14 -36.73 -13.53
N VAL A 6 6.86 -37.14 -12.48
CA VAL A 6 7.01 -36.37 -11.24
C VAL A 6 8.21 -35.46 -11.47
N SER A 7 8.00 -34.18 -11.68
CA SER A 7 9.09 -33.20 -11.77
C SER A 7 9.41 -32.71 -10.37
N ALA A 8 10.36 -33.37 -9.71
CA ALA A 8 10.95 -32.91 -8.46
C ALA A 8 11.89 -31.74 -8.76
N ILE A 9 11.50 -30.53 -8.36
CA ILE A 9 12.40 -29.36 -8.40
C ILE A 9 13.13 -29.32 -7.06
N ALA A 10 14.37 -29.79 -7.06
CA ALA A 10 15.29 -29.65 -5.95
C ALA A 10 15.83 -28.20 -5.94
N LEU A 11 15.36 -27.38 -5.00
CA LEU A 11 15.95 -26.08 -4.70
C LEU A 11 16.93 -26.23 -3.55
N SER A 12 18.19 -26.51 -3.89
CA SER A 12 19.32 -26.42 -2.97
C SER A 12 19.80 -24.97 -2.92
N LEU A 13 19.46 -24.24 -1.86
CA LEU A 13 20.05 -22.94 -1.56
C LEU A 13 20.94 -23.08 -0.32
N ALA A 14 22.25 -23.15 -0.54
CA ALA A 14 23.26 -23.23 0.51
C ALA A 14 24.11 -21.96 0.56
N LEU A 15 24.19 -21.43 1.79
CA LEU A 15 25.29 -20.70 2.42
C LEU A 15 25.72 -19.34 1.84
N VAL A 16 25.77 -18.32 2.70
CA VAL A 16 27.03 -17.91 3.35
C VAL A 16 26.70 -17.10 4.61
N SER A 17 27.19 -17.63 5.73
CA SER A 17 27.35 -16.99 7.03
C SER A 17 28.58 -16.10 6.97
N GLY A 18 28.48 -14.87 7.48
CA GLY A 18 29.60 -13.95 7.60
C GLY A 18 29.41 -13.02 8.79
N SER A 19 29.68 -13.54 10.00
CA SER A 19 29.89 -12.73 11.19
C SER A 19 31.25 -12.03 11.11
N SER A 20 31.30 -10.73 11.40
CA SER A 20 32.50 -10.02 11.81
C SER A 20 32.03 -8.83 12.66
N ALA A 21 32.08 -8.95 13.98
CA ALA A 21 33.23 -8.67 14.84
C ALA A 21 33.26 -7.19 15.26
N ILE A 22 33.29 -7.06 16.59
CA ILE A 22 33.13 -5.87 17.42
C ILE A 22 34.48 -5.14 17.43
N ILE A 23 34.48 -3.81 17.31
CA ILE A 23 35.62 -3.00 17.75
C ILE A 23 35.10 -2.03 18.81
N ALA A 24 35.31 -2.43 20.07
CA ALA A 24 35.40 -1.50 21.18
C ALA A 24 36.84 -0.98 21.22
N SER A 25 37.01 0.32 21.30
CA SER A 25 38.24 0.90 21.86
C SER A 25 37.87 2.10 22.70
N ALA A 26 38.29 2.02 23.96
CA ALA A 26 38.17 3.00 25.00
C ALA A 26 39.07 4.22 24.74
N VAL A 27 38.86 5.31 25.48
CA VAL A 27 39.84 5.87 26.43
C VAL A 27 39.30 7.19 27.01
N GLU A 28 39.61 7.34 28.30
CA GLU A 28 39.27 8.35 29.30
C GLU A 28 39.67 9.82 29.02
N TYR A 29 38.91 10.70 29.67
CA TYR A 29 39.08 12.15 29.96
C TYR A 29 40.33 12.46 30.85
N PRO A 30 40.83 13.72 31.04
CA PRO A 30 40.15 14.89 31.66
C PRO A 30 40.59 16.26 31.02
N ASN A 31 40.17 17.48 31.37
CA ASN A 31 39.99 18.21 32.64
C ASN A 31 39.37 19.60 32.26
N GLU A 32 38.16 19.95 32.74
CA GLU A 32 37.77 20.95 33.78
C GLU A 32 37.71 22.45 33.39
N THR A 33 36.87 23.18 34.14
CA THR A 33 36.75 24.66 34.28
C THR A 33 35.72 25.30 33.30
N THR A 34 34.62 25.98 33.64
CA THR A 34 34.12 26.58 34.90
C THR A 34 32.70 27.14 34.70
N THR A 35 31.87 27.02 35.76
CA THR A 35 30.66 27.75 36.26
C THR A 35 29.88 28.74 35.35
N VAL A 36 28.59 29.08 35.54
CA VAL A 36 27.46 28.77 36.43
C VAL A 36 26.26 29.51 35.81
N THR A 37 25.05 28.93 35.80
CA THR A 37 23.84 29.61 36.31
C THR A 37 22.71 28.61 36.53
N ALA A 38 22.24 28.59 37.77
CA ALA A 38 21.16 27.76 38.26
C ALA A 38 19.80 28.20 37.70
N THR A 39 18.94 27.23 37.39
CA THR A 39 17.50 27.34 37.68
C THR A 39 17.01 25.96 38.13
N GLU A 40 16.54 25.89 39.37
CA GLU A 40 15.72 24.80 39.87
C GLU A 40 14.43 24.71 39.05
N SER A 41 14.05 23.51 38.63
CA SER A 41 12.64 23.10 38.60
C SER A 41 12.55 21.58 38.47
N GLU A 42 12.10 20.99 39.57
CA GLU A 42 11.25 19.80 39.70
C GLU A 42 11.20 18.77 38.56
N LYS A 43 11.58 17.56 38.96
CA LYS A 43 11.16 16.27 38.43
C LYS A 43 9.74 16.31 37.84
N LYS A 44 9.62 15.92 36.58
CA LYS A 44 8.62 14.96 36.15
C LYS A 44 9.24 14.03 35.10
N ASP A 45 9.48 12.80 35.54
CA ASP A 45 9.48 11.61 34.69
C ASP A 45 8.18 11.60 33.88
N ALA A 46 8.23 12.21 32.69
CA ALA A 46 7.25 11.95 31.65
C ALA A 46 7.82 10.81 30.81
N GLU A 47 7.58 9.62 31.33
CA GLU A 47 7.64 8.34 30.64
C GLU A 47 7.29 8.53 29.16
N LYS A 48 8.23 8.14 28.30
CA LYS A 48 8.05 7.97 26.86
C LYS A 48 6.75 7.22 26.60
N LYS A 49 5.71 7.95 26.22
CA LYS A 49 4.73 7.45 25.26
C LYS A 49 4.82 8.36 24.05
N GLU A 50 5.81 8.04 23.21
CA GLU A 50 5.69 8.21 21.78
C GLU A 50 4.42 7.44 21.38
N ASP A 51 3.28 8.09 21.55
CA ASP A 51 2.03 7.67 20.96
C ASP A 51 2.26 7.81 19.44
N GLU A 52 2.59 6.69 18.81
CA GLU A 52 2.62 6.45 17.36
C GLU A 52 1.23 6.68 16.69
N SER A 53 0.40 7.53 17.29
CA SER A 53 -0.78 8.13 16.72
C SER A 53 -0.38 9.18 15.68
N ARG A 54 -0.03 8.67 14.48
CA ARG A 54 -0.51 9.15 13.17
C ARG A 54 0.18 8.48 11.98
N HIS A 55 0.43 7.16 12.02
CA HIS A 55 0.51 6.39 10.77
C HIS A 55 -0.89 6.09 10.23
N HIS A 56 -1.63 7.12 9.83
CA HIS A 56 -2.85 6.94 9.04
C HIS A 56 -2.51 6.42 7.64
N LYS A 57 -2.58 5.09 7.52
CA LYS A 57 -3.14 4.31 6.41
C LYS A 57 -2.77 4.77 4.99
N HIS A 58 -1.63 4.28 4.51
CA HIS A 58 -1.45 3.98 3.08
C HIS A 58 -1.25 2.48 2.80
N LYS A 59 -1.53 1.59 3.77
CA LYS A 59 -1.84 0.20 3.44
C LYS A 59 -3.29 0.16 2.97
N LEU A 60 -3.48 0.02 1.65
CA LEU A 60 -4.68 -0.64 1.15
C LEU A 60 -4.72 -2.00 1.86
N GLY A 61 -5.64 -2.18 2.81
CA GLY A 61 -5.76 -3.45 3.52
C GLY A 61 -5.86 -4.59 2.50
N LYS A 62 -5.21 -5.72 2.79
CA LYS A 62 -5.13 -6.90 1.91
C LYS A 62 -6.48 -7.21 1.24
N GLU A 63 -7.55 -7.15 2.01
CA GLU A 63 -8.93 -7.36 1.56
C GLU A 63 -9.36 -6.37 0.47
N ARG A 64 -9.11 -5.08 0.67
CA ARG A 64 -9.46 -4.03 -0.31
C ARG A 64 -8.64 -4.15 -1.60
N ALA A 65 -7.35 -4.51 -1.50
CA ALA A 65 -6.53 -4.79 -2.68
C ALA A 65 -7.03 -6.03 -3.44
N ALA A 66 -7.43 -7.09 -2.72
CA ALA A 66 -7.98 -8.29 -3.32
C ALA A 66 -9.31 -8.02 -4.04
N GLU A 67 -10.21 -7.23 -3.44
CA GLU A 67 -11.45 -6.80 -4.10
C GLU A 67 -11.19 -5.99 -5.36
N ASP A 68 -10.24 -5.06 -5.30
CA ASP A 68 -9.83 -4.25 -6.44
C ASP A 68 -9.29 -5.14 -7.57
N ILE A 69 -8.40 -6.09 -7.26
CA ILE A 69 -7.86 -7.04 -8.25
C ILE A 69 -8.97 -7.93 -8.82
N LYS A 70 -9.87 -8.44 -7.98
CA LYS A 70 -11.01 -9.26 -8.41
C LYS A 70 -11.90 -8.50 -9.40
N MET A 71 -12.16 -7.21 -9.13
CA MET A 71 -12.92 -6.36 -10.03
C MET A 71 -12.17 -6.11 -11.34
N LEU A 72 -10.89 -5.76 -11.30
CA LEU A 72 -10.09 -5.49 -12.48
C LEU A 72 -9.93 -6.75 -13.37
N SER A 73 -9.91 -7.93 -12.75
CA SER A 73 -9.78 -9.23 -13.42
C SER A 73 -11.06 -9.73 -14.09
N LYS A 74 -12.19 -9.01 -13.98
CA LYS A 74 -13.41 -9.34 -14.74
C LYS A 74 -13.12 -9.24 -16.24
N ALA A 75 -13.64 -10.18 -17.04
CA ALA A 75 -13.36 -10.24 -18.47
C ALA A 75 -13.73 -8.95 -19.25
N GLU A 76 -14.83 -8.31 -18.87
CA GLU A 76 -15.23 -7.00 -19.42
C GLU A 76 -14.23 -5.88 -19.14
N ASN A 77 -13.57 -5.92 -17.99
CA ASN A 77 -12.61 -4.92 -17.53
C ASN A 77 -11.23 -5.17 -18.15
N LEU A 78 -10.83 -6.43 -18.28
CA LEU A 78 -9.58 -6.81 -18.95
C LEU A 78 -9.54 -6.37 -20.42
N LYS A 79 -10.69 -6.32 -21.10
CA LYS A 79 -10.79 -5.80 -22.49
C LYS A 79 -10.47 -4.30 -22.60
N LEU A 80 -10.59 -3.55 -21.50
CA LEU A 80 -10.31 -2.12 -21.43
C LEU A 80 -8.85 -1.81 -21.06
N LEU A 81 -8.06 -2.84 -20.78
CA LEU A 81 -6.65 -2.73 -20.41
C LEU A 81 -5.75 -3.18 -21.57
N SER A 82 -4.59 -2.54 -21.71
CA SER A 82 -3.54 -3.02 -22.61
C SER A 82 -2.92 -4.31 -22.09
N ASP A 83 -2.15 -5.01 -22.93
CA ASP A 83 -1.46 -6.23 -22.51
C ASP A 83 -0.42 -5.98 -21.41
N ASP A 84 0.24 -4.82 -21.44
CA ASP A 84 1.14 -4.37 -20.37
C ASP A 84 0.38 -4.13 -19.05
N ASP A 85 -0.81 -3.53 -19.12
CA ASP A 85 -1.66 -3.31 -17.95
C ASP A 85 -2.14 -4.64 -17.34
N LYS A 86 -2.50 -5.62 -18.19
CA LYS A 86 -2.88 -6.97 -17.75
C LYS A 86 -1.70 -7.69 -17.08
N LYS A 87 -0.49 -7.57 -17.67
CA LYS A 87 0.74 -8.12 -17.10
C LYS A 87 1.03 -7.51 -15.73
N ALA A 88 0.94 -6.18 -15.61
CA ALA A 88 1.11 -5.49 -14.34
C ALA A 88 0.08 -5.91 -13.29
N LEU A 89 -1.19 -6.09 -13.66
CA LEU A 89 -2.22 -6.60 -12.77
C LEU A 89 -1.91 -8.03 -12.27
N GLY A 90 -1.43 -8.89 -13.16
CA GLY A 90 -0.99 -10.25 -12.81
C GLY A 90 0.19 -10.26 -11.84
N GLU A 91 1.19 -9.41 -12.05
CA GLU A 91 2.33 -9.25 -11.14
C GLU A 91 1.88 -8.76 -9.75
N ILE A 92 0.98 -7.77 -9.69
CA ILE A 92 0.42 -7.26 -8.43
C ILE A 92 -0.38 -8.37 -7.71
N ASN A 93 -1.19 -9.14 -8.44
CA ASN A 93 -1.94 -10.26 -7.85
C ASN A 93 -1.01 -11.33 -7.26
N LYS A 94 0.03 -11.72 -8.02
CA LYS A 94 1.04 -12.68 -7.53
C LYS A 94 1.71 -12.18 -6.24
N CYS A 95 2.13 -10.92 -6.20
CA CYS A 95 2.73 -10.36 -4.99
C CYS A 95 1.77 -10.33 -3.80
N LEU A 96 0.49 -10.05 -4.01
CA LEU A 96 -0.53 -10.07 -2.95
C LEU A 96 -0.72 -11.48 -2.37
N GLN A 97 -0.66 -12.52 -3.22
CA GLN A 97 -0.77 -13.91 -2.79
C GLN A 97 0.47 -14.38 -2.01
N GLU A 98 1.67 -13.92 -2.39
CA GLU A 98 2.94 -14.35 -1.79
C GLU A 98 3.32 -13.58 -0.51
N ASN A 99 3.24 -12.24 -0.53
CA ASN A 99 3.85 -11.38 0.49
C ASN A 99 2.82 -10.78 1.47
N ASN A 100 1.55 -11.13 1.36
CA ASN A 100 0.39 -10.58 2.10
C ASN A 100 0.13 -9.06 1.95
N ASP A 101 1.14 -8.27 1.60
CA ASP A 101 1.10 -6.82 1.44
C ASP A 101 1.66 -6.40 0.07
N LEU A 102 1.13 -5.28 -0.44
CA LEU A 102 1.63 -4.64 -1.66
C LEU A 102 2.58 -3.50 -1.33
N SER A 103 3.61 -3.32 -2.17
CA SER A 103 4.48 -2.15 -2.10
C SER A 103 3.74 -0.87 -2.47
N LYS A 104 4.28 0.28 -2.08
CA LYS A 104 3.69 1.59 -2.42
C LYS A 104 3.54 1.77 -3.94
N ASP A 105 4.48 1.29 -4.73
CA ASP A 105 4.44 1.43 -6.19
C ASP A 105 3.44 0.47 -6.83
N GLN A 106 3.28 -0.74 -6.28
CA GLN A 106 2.21 -1.66 -6.68
C GLN A 106 0.83 -1.09 -6.37
N ILE A 107 0.67 -0.49 -5.19
CA ILE A 107 -0.56 0.22 -4.81
C ILE A 107 -0.87 1.36 -5.80
N LYS A 108 0.12 2.19 -6.13
CA LYS A 108 -0.05 3.27 -7.13
C LYS A 108 -0.45 2.72 -8.49
N LYS A 109 0.20 1.64 -8.96
CA LYS A 109 -0.18 0.97 -10.21
C LYS A 109 -1.60 0.44 -10.16
N LEU A 110 -2.00 -0.22 -9.07
CA LEU A 110 -3.36 -0.74 -8.89
C LEU A 110 -4.41 0.37 -8.96
N ILE A 111 -4.16 1.51 -8.31
CA ILE A 111 -5.02 2.70 -8.38
C ILE A 111 -5.08 3.25 -9.81
N SER A 112 -3.94 3.30 -10.51
CA SER A 112 -3.87 3.73 -11.90
C SER A 112 -4.73 2.86 -12.83
N LEU A 113 -4.65 1.53 -12.67
CA LEU A 113 -5.46 0.57 -13.43
C LEU A 113 -6.96 0.77 -13.16
N LYS A 114 -7.37 0.97 -11.91
CA LYS A 114 -8.75 1.31 -11.55
C LYS A 114 -9.22 2.59 -12.23
N ASN A 115 -8.38 3.61 -12.21
CA ASN A 115 -8.69 4.89 -12.83
C ASN A 115 -8.86 4.76 -14.35
N LYS A 116 -8.02 3.97 -15.02
CA LYS A 116 -8.17 3.68 -16.45
C LYS A 116 -9.53 3.03 -16.74
N ILE A 117 -9.89 1.98 -16.01
CA ILE A 117 -11.18 1.29 -16.22
C ILE A 117 -12.36 2.21 -15.91
N ALA A 118 -12.30 2.96 -14.81
CA ALA A 118 -13.34 3.93 -14.47
C ALA A 118 -13.51 4.99 -15.57
N LYS A 119 -12.40 5.51 -16.10
CA LYS A 119 -12.42 6.47 -17.20
C LYS A 119 -13.01 5.87 -18.49
N CYS A 120 -12.64 4.64 -18.84
CA CYS A 120 -13.19 3.95 -20.01
C CYS A 120 -14.69 3.66 -19.88
N LYS A 121 -15.17 3.28 -18.68
CA LYS A 121 -16.59 2.96 -18.46
C LYS A 121 -17.49 4.19 -18.33
N LEU A 122 -16.98 5.28 -17.76
CA LEU A 122 -17.76 6.50 -17.54
C LEU A 122 -17.65 7.50 -18.70
N GLY A 123 -16.50 7.56 -19.38
CA GLY A 123 -16.14 8.65 -20.29
C GLY A 123 -15.55 9.85 -19.55
N ASP A 124 -14.89 10.76 -20.29
CA ASP A 124 -14.10 11.86 -19.71
C ASP A 124 -14.91 12.77 -18.77
N LYS A 125 -16.11 13.18 -19.19
CA LYS A 125 -16.96 14.12 -18.45
C LYS A 125 -17.44 13.53 -17.12
N ASP A 126 -18.02 12.33 -17.18
CA ASP A 126 -18.51 11.63 -16.00
C ASP A 126 -17.37 11.20 -15.06
N TYR A 127 -16.20 10.87 -15.61
CA TYR A 127 -15.03 10.52 -14.81
C TYR A 127 -14.50 11.71 -13.98
N GLU A 128 -14.47 12.92 -14.55
CA GLU A 128 -14.08 14.12 -13.79
C GLU A 128 -15.08 14.42 -12.67
N LYS A 129 -16.40 14.33 -12.96
CA LYS A 129 -17.43 14.50 -11.92
C LYS A 129 -17.31 13.43 -10.82
N PHE A 130 -17.09 12.17 -11.21
CA PHE A 130 -16.83 11.08 -10.27
C PHE A 130 -15.60 11.35 -9.38
N LYS A 131 -14.52 11.90 -9.93
CA LYS A 131 -13.33 12.28 -9.13
C LYS A 131 -13.64 13.38 -8.13
N GLU A 132 -14.43 14.39 -8.51
CA GLU A 132 -14.85 15.45 -7.60
C GLU A 132 -15.70 14.90 -6.46
N LEU A 133 -16.67 14.04 -6.77
CA LEU A 133 -17.50 13.37 -5.77
C LEU A 133 -16.66 12.49 -4.83
N LEU A 134 -15.68 11.74 -5.33
CA LEU A 134 -14.74 10.97 -4.49
C LEU A 134 -13.87 11.85 -3.59
N LYS A 135 -13.46 13.04 -4.05
CA LYS A 135 -12.71 13.99 -3.21
C LYS A 135 -13.60 14.56 -2.11
N LYS A 136 -14.85 14.87 -2.43
CA LYS A 136 -15.85 15.39 -1.49
C LYS A 136 -16.30 14.32 -0.49
N SER A 137 -16.39 13.06 -0.91
CA SER A 137 -16.73 11.93 -0.04
C SER A 137 -15.70 11.72 1.07
N LYS A 138 -14.41 11.95 0.81
CA LYS A 138 -13.35 11.85 1.83
C LYS A 138 -13.45 12.89 2.94
N LYS A 139 -14.23 13.96 2.72
CA LYS A 139 -14.49 15.01 3.70
C LYS A 139 -15.88 14.85 4.34
N ASP A 140 -16.60 13.76 4.04
CA ASP A 140 -17.97 13.50 4.50
C ASP A 140 -18.96 14.65 4.20
N CYS A 141 -18.73 15.39 3.11
CA CYS A 141 -19.51 16.57 2.75
C CYS A 141 -20.59 16.32 1.67
N LEU A 142 -20.82 15.07 1.27
CA LEU A 142 -21.76 14.75 0.19
C LEU A 142 -23.20 14.92 0.68
N ASN A 143 -24.02 15.62 -0.12
CA ASN A 143 -25.47 15.61 0.06
C ASN A 143 -26.07 14.29 -0.45
N ASP A 144 -27.36 14.06 -0.20
CA ASP A 144 -27.98 12.77 -0.52
C ASP A 144 -28.11 12.51 -2.04
N ASP A 145 -28.26 13.56 -2.85
CA ASP A 145 -28.29 13.42 -4.30
C ASP A 145 -26.90 13.10 -4.87
N GLU A 146 -25.86 13.72 -4.33
CA GLU A 146 -24.45 13.44 -4.66
C GLU A 146 -24.03 12.04 -4.21
N LYS A 147 -24.54 11.54 -3.07
CA LYS A 147 -24.34 10.15 -2.65
C LYS A 147 -24.99 9.17 -3.63
N LYS A 148 -26.23 9.43 -4.05
CA LYS A 148 -26.91 8.61 -5.06
C LYS A 148 -26.18 8.63 -6.40
N GLU A 149 -25.69 9.80 -6.80
CA GLU A 149 -24.93 9.95 -8.04
C GLU A 149 -23.59 9.19 -7.98
N LEU A 150 -22.86 9.32 -6.86
CA LEU A 150 -21.63 8.56 -6.63
C LEU A 150 -21.88 7.05 -6.63
N ASP A 151 -22.95 6.58 -5.98
CA ASP A 151 -23.36 5.17 -6.01
C ASP A 151 -23.69 4.71 -7.44
N GLY A 152 -24.38 5.55 -8.23
CA GLY A 152 -24.64 5.30 -9.65
C GLY A 152 -23.36 5.11 -10.46
N TYR A 153 -22.35 5.96 -10.25
CA TYR A 153 -21.04 5.79 -10.88
C TYR A 153 -20.33 4.52 -10.42
N LEU A 154 -20.36 4.21 -9.12
CA LEU A 154 -19.78 2.98 -8.59
C LEU A 154 -20.48 1.73 -9.17
N LYS A 155 -21.79 1.73 -9.33
CA LYS A 155 -22.52 0.62 -9.98
C LYS A 155 -22.08 0.42 -11.43
N LYS A 156 -21.96 1.51 -12.21
CA LYS A 156 -21.44 1.44 -13.59
C LYS A 156 -20.02 0.87 -13.64
N ILE A 157 -19.14 1.30 -12.74
CA ILE A 157 -17.74 0.88 -12.73
C ILE A 157 -17.60 -0.59 -12.25
N TYR A 158 -18.20 -0.93 -11.12
CA TYR A 158 -17.95 -2.18 -10.40
C TYR A 158 -18.93 -3.32 -10.76
N CYS A 159 -20.03 -3.03 -11.47
CA CYS A 159 -21.12 -3.98 -11.76
C CYS A 159 -21.50 -4.77 -10.49
N LYS A 160 -21.89 -4.03 -9.44
CA LYS A 160 -22.45 -4.55 -8.20
C LYS A 160 -23.97 -4.60 -8.30
#